data_AF-A0A3N2MTP5-F1
#
_entry.id   AF-A0A3N2MTP5-F1
#
_cell.length_a   1.000
_cell.length_b   1.000
_cell.length_c   1.000
_cell.angle_alpha   90.00
_cell.angle_beta   90.00
_cell.angle_gamma   90.00
#
_symmetry.space_group_name_H-M   'P 1'
#
loop_
_entity.id
_entity.type
_entity.pdbx_description
1 polymer ?
#
loop_
_entity_poly.entity_id
_entity_poly.type
_entity_poly.pdbx_seq_one_letter_code
_entity_poly.pdbx_strand_id
1 'polypeptide(L)'
;MELKKYKLSEVATFEISNVDKKTKAGELSVHLCNFTDVYYNWAVTEAMEDSFMVATASDNQIKKLSLRKGQVAITKDSETRHDIGIPTYIANDFDNTVLGYHCALITPNPEMLDGRYLNAYLNSSLAKEYFANNASGSGMRYSLPVDAIKNILLYLPSIEVQREIGKIFSDIDRKIALNREINRNLPLAA
;
A
#
# COMPACT_ATOMS: atom_id res chain seq x y z
N MET A 1 -5.25 9.58 -26.54
CA MET A 1 -5.63 9.65 -25.11
C MET A 1 -4.91 10.85 -24.52
N GLU A 2 -5.65 11.83 -24.01
CA GLU A 2 -5.06 12.97 -23.33
C GLU A 2 -4.76 12.61 -21.87
N LEU A 3 -3.56 12.94 -21.39
CA LEU A 3 -3.15 12.71 -20.01
C LEU A 3 -3.14 14.03 -19.26
N LYS A 4 -3.79 14.07 -18.10
CA LYS A 4 -3.76 15.24 -17.19
C LYS A 4 -2.71 15.02 -16.11
N LYS A 5 -1.96 16.08 -15.81
CA LYS A 5 -0.87 16.03 -14.84
C LYS A 5 -1.34 16.56 -13.48
N TYR A 6 -1.09 15.80 -12.43
CA TYR A 6 -1.41 16.18 -11.05
C TYR A 6 -0.25 15.77 -10.12
N LYS A 7 -0.02 16.51 -9.05
CA LYS A 7 0.66 15.97 -7.87
C LYS A 7 -0.28 15.00 -7.17
N LEU A 8 0.27 13.96 -6.54
CA LEU A 8 -0.55 13.03 -5.77
C LEU A 8 -1.38 13.74 -4.69
N SER A 9 -0.83 14.80 -4.07
CA SER A 9 -1.56 15.59 -3.06
C SER A 9 -2.76 16.38 -3.57
N GLU A 10 -2.92 16.54 -4.88
CA GLU A 10 -4.07 17.22 -5.47
C GLU A 10 -5.25 16.25 -5.67
N VAL A 11 -5.00 14.93 -5.61
CA VAL A 11 -5.97 13.88 -5.95
C VAL A 11 -6.06 12.77 -4.89
N ALA A 12 -5.42 12.94 -3.72
CA ALA A 12 -5.44 11.99 -2.62
C ALA A 12 -5.14 12.65 -1.27
N THR A 13 -5.55 12.00 -0.19
CA THR A 13 -5.15 12.33 1.20
C THR A 13 -4.20 11.27 1.76
N PHE A 14 -3.53 11.58 2.87
CA PHE A 14 -2.44 10.76 3.41
C PHE A 14 -2.48 10.69 4.92
N GLU A 15 -2.21 9.51 5.46
CA GLU A 15 -1.94 9.29 6.87
C GLU A 15 -0.62 8.54 7.03
N ILE A 16 0.16 8.93 8.04
CA ILE A 16 1.42 8.26 8.38
C ILE A 16 1.14 7.37 9.56
N SER A 17 1.33 6.06 9.41
CA SER A 17 1.05 5.17 10.52
C SER A 17 2.10 5.31 11.61
N ASN A 18 1.60 5.38 12.84
CA ASN A 18 2.38 5.36 14.08
C ASN A 18 1.99 4.19 14.99
N VAL A 19 1.27 3.18 14.46
CA VAL A 19 0.85 2.00 15.23
C VAL A 19 2.00 0.99 15.24
N ASP A 20 2.59 0.76 16.42
CA ASP A 20 3.63 -0.24 16.61
C ASP A 20 3.04 -1.60 17.01
N LYS A 21 3.89 -2.61 17.12
CA LYS A 21 3.50 -3.99 17.47
C LYS A 21 3.25 -4.22 18.97
N LYS A 22 3.19 -3.16 19.79
CA LYS A 22 3.12 -3.30 21.24
C LYS A 22 1.67 -3.32 21.70
N THR A 23 1.43 -4.11 22.74
CA THR A 23 0.17 -4.07 23.50
C THR A 23 0.29 -3.00 24.58
N LYS A 24 -0.68 -2.10 24.65
CA LYS A 24 -0.76 -1.06 25.68
C LYS A 24 -2.08 -1.17 26.44
N ALA A 25 -2.01 -0.99 27.76
CA ALA A 25 -3.19 -1.03 28.61
C ALA A 25 -4.16 0.11 28.24
N GLY A 26 -5.44 -0.21 28.09
CA GLY A 26 -6.50 0.74 27.73
C GLY A 26 -6.69 0.99 26.23
N GLU A 27 -5.88 0.38 25.37
CA GLU A 27 -6.10 0.37 23.92
C GLU A 27 -6.92 -0.86 23.48
N LEU A 28 -7.55 -0.76 22.30
CA LEU A 28 -8.34 -1.84 21.72
C LEU A 28 -7.45 -2.81 20.93
N SER A 29 -7.81 -4.10 20.94
CA SER A 29 -7.11 -5.12 20.15
C SER A 29 -7.46 -5.02 18.67
N VAL A 30 -6.43 -5.01 17.82
CA VAL A 30 -6.55 -4.85 16.36
C VAL A 30 -5.64 -5.84 15.63
N HIS A 31 -5.99 -6.15 14.38
CA HIS A 31 -5.08 -6.73 13.41
C HIS A 31 -4.16 -5.65 12.82
N LEU A 32 -2.87 -5.94 12.72
CA LEU A 32 -1.85 -5.02 12.27
C LEU A 32 -1.29 -5.48 10.92
N CYS A 33 -1.71 -4.79 9.86
CA CYS A 33 -1.11 -4.91 8.53
C CYS A 33 0.22 -4.17 8.54
N ASN A 34 1.31 -4.91 8.73
CA ASN A 34 2.62 -4.37 9.00
C ASN A 34 3.44 -4.14 7.72
N PHE A 35 4.68 -3.69 7.90
CA PHE A 35 5.61 -3.45 6.80
C PHE A 35 5.73 -4.63 5.82
N THR A 36 5.88 -5.85 6.31
CA THR A 36 6.06 -7.03 5.45
C THR A 36 4.78 -7.40 4.71
N ASP A 37 3.62 -7.15 5.30
CA ASP A 37 2.34 -7.35 4.63
C ASP A 37 2.20 -6.39 3.43
N VAL A 38 2.62 -5.14 3.60
CA VAL A 38 2.67 -4.15 2.50
C VAL A 38 3.75 -4.50 1.48
N TYR A 39 4.93 -4.90 1.93
CA TYR A 39 6.09 -5.10 1.08
C TYR A 39 5.96 -6.31 0.15
N TYR A 40 5.44 -7.44 0.64
CA TYR A 40 5.43 -8.70 -0.12
C TYR A 40 4.16 -8.94 -0.93
N ASN A 41 3.10 -8.15 -0.73
CA ASN A 41 1.80 -8.40 -1.34
C ASN A 41 1.41 -7.26 -2.27
N TRP A 42 1.00 -7.60 -3.50
CA TRP A 42 0.45 -6.61 -4.44
C TRP A 42 -0.86 -6.01 -3.94
N ALA A 43 -1.67 -6.80 -3.25
CA ALA A 43 -2.90 -6.38 -2.61
C ALA A 43 -3.08 -7.05 -1.25
N VAL A 44 -3.65 -6.28 -0.31
CA VAL A 44 -4.16 -6.74 0.98
C VAL A 44 -5.64 -7.10 0.81
N THR A 45 -6.00 -8.34 1.16
CA THR A 45 -7.35 -8.90 1.00
C THR A 45 -7.87 -9.44 2.31
N GLU A 46 -9.20 -9.61 2.43
CA GLU A 46 -9.84 -10.18 3.62
C GLU A 46 -9.31 -11.58 3.97
N ALA A 47 -8.89 -12.37 2.98
CA ALA A 47 -8.32 -13.71 3.20
C ALA A 47 -6.99 -13.70 3.98
N MET A 48 -6.38 -12.53 4.16
CA MET A 48 -5.14 -12.34 4.92
C MET A 48 -5.39 -11.88 6.36
N GLU A 49 -6.62 -11.48 6.71
CA GLU A 49 -6.91 -10.81 7.99
C GLU A 49 -6.46 -11.65 9.20
N ASP A 50 -6.83 -12.94 9.23
CA ASP A 50 -6.46 -13.87 10.30
C ASP A 50 -4.95 -14.14 10.40
N SER A 51 -4.18 -13.82 9.35
CA SER A 51 -2.72 -13.99 9.34
C SER A 51 -1.97 -12.76 9.87
N PHE A 52 -2.65 -11.62 10.02
CA PHE A 52 -2.03 -10.41 10.52
C PHE A 52 -1.68 -10.52 12.01
N MET A 53 -0.61 -9.82 12.37
CA MET A 53 -0.19 -9.73 13.76
C MET A 53 -1.27 -9.03 14.59
N VAL A 54 -1.57 -9.56 15.78
CA VAL A 54 -2.43 -8.87 16.75
C VAL A 54 -1.60 -7.84 17.53
N ALA A 55 -2.12 -6.62 17.63
CA ALA A 55 -1.55 -5.51 18.40
C ALA A 55 -2.66 -4.73 19.12
N THR A 56 -2.33 -3.56 19.67
CA THR A 56 -3.35 -2.62 20.16
C THR A 56 -3.23 -1.25 19.51
N ALA A 57 -4.35 -0.53 19.45
CA ALA A 57 -4.42 0.83 18.95
C ALA A 57 -5.46 1.66 19.73
N SER A 58 -5.18 2.97 19.84
CA SER A 58 -6.17 3.94 20.35
C SER A 58 -7.30 4.18 19.35
N ASP A 59 -8.46 4.66 19.83
CA ASP A 59 -9.61 4.99 18.98
C ASP A 59 -9.27 5.95 17.83
N ASN A 60 -8.40 6.93 18.09
CA ASN A 60 -7.97 7.89 17.07
C ASN A 60 -7.07 7.24 16.01
N GLN A 61 -6.21 6.28 16.40
CA GLN A 61 -5.43 5.51 15.44
C GLN A 61 -6.33 4.62 14.58
N ILE A 62 -7.28 3.92 15.20
CA ILE A 62 -8.26 3.08 14.49
C ILE A 62 -9.02 3.94 13.48
N LYS A 63 -9.55 5.09 13.90
CA LYS A 63 -10.31 5.99 13.02
C LYS A 63 -9.53 6.43 11.78
N LYS A 64 -8.23 6.68 11.91
CA LYS A 64 -7.40 7.23 10.81
C LYS A 64 -6.71 6.17 9.95
N LEU A 65 -6.38 5.04 10.55
CA LEU A 65 -5.47 4.05 9.96
C LEU A 65 -6.15 2.71 9.65
N SER A 66 -7.46 2.59 9.91
CA SER A 66 -8.24 1.45 9.44
C SER A 66 -8.17 1.35 7.92
N LEU A 67 -7.93 0.13 7.43
CA LEU A 67 -7.82 -0.14 6.01
C LEU A 67 -9.21 -0.14 5.35
N ARG A 68 -9.35 0.63 4.28
CA ARG A 68 -10.57 0.74 3.49
C ARG A 68 -10.30 0.44 2.03
N LYS A 69 -11.28 -0.17 1.38
CA LYS A 69 -11.20 -0.56 -0.03
C LYS A 69 -10.89 0.66 -0.88
N GLY A 70 -9.99 0.49 -1.85
CA GLY A 70 -9.61 1.58 -2.76
C GLY A 70 -8.38 2.36 -2.31
N GLN A 71 -7.94 2.21 -1.06
CA GLN A 71 -6.71 2.82 -0.57
C GLN A 71 -5.45 2.11 -1.12
N VAL A 72 -4.32 2.79 -1.03
CA VAL A 72 -2.99 2.23 -1.32
C VAL A 72 -2.08 2.51 -0.13
N ALA A 73 -1.48 1.46 0.43
CA ALA A 73 -0.42 1.64 1.42
C ALA A 73 0.94 1.56 0.73
N ILE A 74 1.93 2.30 1.25
CA ILE A 74 3.31 2.25 0.76
C ILE A 74 4.31 2.10 1.91
N THR A 75 5.39 1.37 1.66
CA THR A 75 6.53 1.33 2.59
C THR A 75 7.24 2.69 2.63
N LYS A 76 7.69 3.09 3.83
CA LYS A 76 8.40 4.36 4.04
C LYS A 76 9.86 4.22 4.35
N ASP A 77 10.28 3.06 4.80
CA ASP A 77 11.64 2.83 5.22
C ASP A 77 12.19 1.61 4.47
N SER A 78 13.50 1.60 4.23
CA SER A 78 14.17 0.49 3.53
C SER A 78 15.64 0.44 3.87
N GLU A 79 16.26 -0.72 3.67
CA GLU A 79 17.72 -0.87 3.78
C GLU A 79 18.45 -0.30 2.56
N THR A 80 17.76 -0.21 1.41
CA THR A 80 18.32 0.38 0.19
C THR A 80 17.39 1.44 -0.36
N ARG A 81 17.96 2.49 -0.97
CA ARG A 81 17.14 3.54 -1.58
C ARG A 81 16.30 3.07 -2.76
N HIS A 82 16.68 1.97 -3.41
CA HIS A 82 15.99 1.46 -4.60
C HIS A 82 14.81 0.54 -4.26
N ASP A 83 14.62 0.22 -2.98
CA ASP A 83 13.60 -0.69 -2.48
C ASP A 83 12.66 0.01 -1.48
N ILE A 84 12.35 1.28 -1.75
CA ILE A 84 11.54 2.16 -0.90
C ILE A 84 10.29 2.62 -1.64
N GLY A 85 9.20 2.91 -0.92
CA GLY A 85 7.94 3.32 -1.53
C GLY A 85 7.21 2.17 -2.23
N ILE A 86 7.43 0.93 -1.78
CA ILE A 86 6.79 -0.28 -2.32
C ILE A 86 5.30 -0.22 -2.00
N PRO A 87 4.40 -0.24 -3.01
CA PRO A 87 2.98 -0.07 -2.80
C PRO A 87 2.22 -1.40 -2.71
N THR A 88 1.10 -1.37 -1.99
CA THR A 88 0.08 -2.43 -1.98
C THR A 88 -1.32 -1.82 -2.06
N TYR A 89 -2.22 -2.49 -2.78
CA TYR A 89 -3.63 -2.08 -2.88
C TYR A 89 -4.49 -2.66 -1.75
N ILE A 90 -5.39 -1.88 -1.17
CA ILE A 90 -6.37 -2.38 -0.19
C ILE A 90 -7.65 -2.81 -0.91
N ALA A 91 -7.91 -4.12 -0.96
CA ALA A 91 -8.98 -4.70 -1.78
C ALA A 91 -10.35 -4.80 -1.08
N ASN A 92 -10.36 -4.78 0.25
CA ASN A 92 -11.54 -4.95 1.08
C ASN A 92 -11.62 -3.83 2.12
N ASP A 93 -12.82 -3.61 2.67
CA ASP A 93 -12.99 -2.81 3.87
C ASP A 93 -12.72 -3.70 5.08
N PHE A 94 -11.92 -3.21 6.02
CA PHE A 94 -11.59 -3.93 7.24
C PHE A 94 -12.15 -3.21 8.45
N ASP A 95 -12.79 -3.96 9.34
CA ASP A 95 -13.39 -3.40 10.56
C ASP A 95 -12.38 -3.29 11.70
N ASN A 96 -11.42 -4.23 11.79
CA ASN A 96 -10.46 -4.29 12.88
C ASN A 96 -8.99 -4.36 12.43
N THR A 97 -8.70 -4.01 11.17
CA THR A 97 -7.33 -4.00 10.65
C THR A 97 -6.81 -2.59 10.44
N VAL A 98 -5.69 -2.26 11.06
CA VAL A 98 -5.00 -0.95 10.93
C VAL A 98 -3.64 -1.10 10.25
N LEU A 99 -3.21 -0.06 9.54
CA LEU A 99 -1.88 0.00 8.95
C LEU A 99 -0.82 0.17 10.04
N GLY A 100 0.26 -0.60 9.99
CA GLY A 100 1.38 -0.53 10.93
C GLY A 100 2.43 0.53 10.59
N TYR A 101 3.31 0.80 11.55
CA TYR A 101 4.40 1.77 11.42
C TYR A 101 5.34 1.44 10.23
N HIS A 102 6.16 2.40 9.82
CA HIS A 102 6.98 2.35 8.59
C HIS A 102 6.17 2.31 7.28
N CYS A 103 4.87 2.62 7.33
CA CYS A 103 4.03 2.72 6.16
C CYS A 103 3.23 4.04 6.12
N ALA A 104 2.82 4.43 4.93
CA ALA A 104 1.88 5.52 4.70
C ALA A 104 0.62 4.99 4.03
N LEU A 105 -0.54 5.49 4.45
CA LEU A 105 -1.82 5.18 3.83
C LEU A 105 -2.21 6.33 2.91
N ILE A 106 -2.46 6.02 1.64
CA ILE A 106 -2.93 6.97 0.63
C ILE A 106 -4.41 6.67 0.37
N THR A 107 -5.26 7.68 0.48
CA THR A 107 -6.68 7.58 0.15
C THR A 107 -6.95 8.39 -1.12
N PRO A 108 -7.07 7.75 -2.29
CA PRO A 108 -7.39 8.43 -3.54
C PRO A 108 -8.76 9.12 -3.49
N ASN A 109 -8.90 10.24 -4.21
CA ASN A 109 -10.21 10.78 -4.57
C ASN A 109 -10.81 9.89 -5.68
N PRO A 110 -11.90 9.16 -5.44
CA PRO A 110 -12.42 8.15 -6.36
C PRO A 110 -12.94 8.71 -7.70
N GLU A 111 -13.21 10.01 -7.77
CA GLU A 111 -13.61 10.70 -9.01
C GLU A 111 -12.42 11.08 -9.90
N MET A 112 -11.21 11.09 -9.33
CA MET A 112 -10.00 11.55 -10.04
C MET A 112 -8.95 10.45 -10.21
N LEU A 113 -8.85 9.53 -9.24
CA LEU A 113 -7.79 8.54 -9.14
C LEU A 113 -8.31 7.19 -8.66
N ASP A 114 -8.15 6.15 -9.48
CA ASP A 114 -8.45 4.76 -9.08
C ASP A 114 -7.26 4.18 -8.29
N GLY A 115 -7.54 3.56 -7.14
CA GLY A 115 -6.49 2.98 -6.28
C GLY A 115 -5.70 1.83 -6.91
N ARG A 116 -6.31 1.03 -7.78
CA ARG A 116 -5.59 -0.05 -8.49
C ARG A 116 -4.68 0.54 -9.56
N TYR A 117 -5.13 1.58 -10.25
CA TYR A 117 -4.29 2.34 -11.16
C TYR A 117 -3.11 2.97 -10.41
N LEU A 118 -3.35 3.61 -9.26
CA LEU A 118 -2.28 4.17 -8.43
C LEU A 118 -1.27 3.09 -8.02
N ASN A 119 -1.73 1.92 -7.56
CA ASN A 119 -0.86 0.81 -7.19
C ASN A 119 0.04 0.35 -8.36
N ALA A 120 -0.55 0.22 -9.56
CA ALA A 120 0.18 -0.10 -10.77
C ALA A 120 1.17 1.01 -11.17
N TYR A 121 0.76 2.28 -11.08
CA TYR A 121 1.59 3.43 -11.40
C TYR A 121 2.81 3.52 -10.48
N LEU A 122 2.61 3.36 -9.17
CA LEU A 122 3.69 3.39 -8.18
C LEU A 122 4.66 2.20 -8.32
N ASN A 123 4.22 1.11 -8.95
CA ASN A 123 5.09 -0.01 -9.32
C ASN A 123 5.93 0.20 -10.59
N SER A 124 5.68 1.28 -11.35
CA SER A 124 6.47 1.62 -12.54
C SER A 124 7.90 2.03 -12.21
N SER A 125 8.81 1.87 -13.17
CA SER A 125 10.20 2.37 -13.03
C SER A 125 10.25 3.87 -12.75
N LEU A 126 9.37 4.65 -13.40
CA LEU A 126 9.27 6.10 -13.19
C LEU A 126 9.03 6.46 -11.71
N ALA A 127 8.04 5.81 -11.09
CA ALA A 127 7.71 6.09 -9.69
C ALA A 127 8.80 5.57 -8.73
N LYS A 128 9.35 4.38 -8.99
CA LYS A 128 10.45 3.80 -8.20
C LYS A 128 11.71 4.66 -8.25
N GLU A 129 12.10 5.14 -9.42
CA GLU A 129 13.23 6.06 -9.59
C GLU A 129 12.98 7.39 -8.88
N TYR A 130 11.77 7.93 -9.00
CA TYR A 130 11.39 9.15 -8.27
C TYR A 130 11.56 8.95 -6.76
N PHE A 131 11.02 7.88 -6.18
CA PHE A 131 11.18 7.62 -4.74
C PHE A 131 12.62 7.37 -4.34
N ALA A 132 13.38 6.61 -5.13
CA ALA A 132 14.80 6.37 -4.85
C ALA A 132 15.62 7.66 -4.83
N ASN A 133 15.37 8.57 -5.78
CA ASN A 133 16.05 9.86 -5.87
C ASN A 133 15.66 10.83 -4.75
N ASN A 134 14.44 10.71 -4.22
CA ASN A 134 13.94 11.55 -3.13
C ASN A 134 14.05 10.89 -1.74
N ALA A 135 14.57 9.67 -1.66
CA ALA A 135 14.86 9.00 -0.40
C ALA A 135 15.93 9.78 0.39
N SER A 136 15.72 9.89 1.70
CA SER A 136 16.66 10.48 2.65
C SER A 136 17.34 9.40 3.47
N GLY A 137 18.51 9.69 4.02
CA GLY A 137 19.29 8.73 4.81
C GLY A 137 20.55 8.24 4.07
N SER A 138 21.32 7.40 4.77
CA SER A 138 22.61 6.88 4.30
C SER A 138 22.91 5.53 4.99
N GLY A 139 23.87 4.78 4.43
CA GLY A 139 24.17 3.44 4.93
C GLY A 139 23.02 2.46 4.66
N MET A 140 22.60 1.71 5.69
CA MET A 140 21.56 0.68 5.58
C MET A 140 20.18 1.16 6.11
N ARG A 141 19.93 2.47 6.14
CA ARG A 141 18.61 3.02 6.51
C ARG A 141 18.28 4.22 5.66
N TYR A 142 17.28 4.02 4.79
CA TYR A 142 16.65 5.05 4.00
C TYR A 142 15.21 5.24 4.45
N SER A 143 14.75 6.49 4.42
CA SER A 143 13.37 6.86 4.69
C SER A 143 12.81 7.73 3.57
N LEU A 144 11.52 7.62 3.31
CA LEU A 144 10.82 8.37 2.28
C LEU A 144 10.07 9.54 2.93
N PRO A 145 10.54 10.79 2.72
CA PRO A 145 9.89 11.96 3.28
C PRO A 145 8.44 12.05 2.82
N VAL A 146 7.57 12.56 3.70
CA VAL A 146 6.15 12.75 3.37
C VAL A 146 5.97 13.67 2.16
N ASP A 147 6.81 14.69 2.04
CA ASP A 147 6.73 15.64 0.93
C ASP A 147 7.10 14.99 -0.40
N ALA A 148 8.00 14.00 -0.43
CA ALA A 148 8.28 13.24 -1.64
C ALA A 148 7.03 12.48 -2.10
N ILE A 149 6.33 11.80 -1.17
CA ILE A 149 5.09 11.08 -1.48
C ILE A 149 4.02 12.04 -2.01
N LYS A 150 3.83 13.18 -1.35
CA LYS A 150 2.82 14.17 -1.75
C LYS A 150 3.09 14.77 -3.13
N ASN A 151 4.35 14.99 -3.48
CA ASN A 151 4.75 15.74 -4.67
C ASN A 151 5.07 14.85 -5.89
N ILE A 152 4.97 13.53 -5.80
CA ILE A 152 5.09 12.68 -7.00
C ILE A 152 4.07 13.12 -8.04
N LEU A 153 4.53 13.23 -9.29
CA LEU A 153 3.70 13.62 -10.42
C LEU A 153 3.03 12.39 -11.04
N LEU A 154 1.72 12.47 -11.18
CA LEU A 154 0.88 11.48 -11.82
C LEU A 154 0.42 12.00 -13.19
N TYR A 155 0.42 11.09 -14.16
CA TYR A 155 -0.20 11.31 -15.47
C TYR A 155 -1.47 10.48 -15.53
N LEU A 156 -2.62 11.14 -15.43
CA LEU A 156 -3.91 10.53 -15.27
C LEU A 156 -4.68 10.54 -16.61
N PRO A 157 -5.00 9.37 -17.19
CA PRO A 157 -6.03 9.28 -18.21
C PRO A 157 -7.42 9.45 -17.56
N SER A 158 -8.51 9.33 -18.34
CA SER A 158 -9.86 9.35 -17.78
C SER A 158 -10.04 8.26 -16.72
N ILE A 159 -10.95 8.48 -15.77
CA ILE A 159 -11.15 7.55 -14.66
C ILE A 159 -11.58 6.16 -15.14
N GLU A 160 -12.29 6.08 -16.26
CA GLU A 160 -12.68 4.82 -16.91
C GLU A 160 -11.44 4.06 -17.40
N VAL A 161 -10.52 4.73 -18.08
CA VAL A 161 -9.27 4.11 -18.54
C VAL A 161 -8.40 3.68 -17.36
N GLN A 162 -8.32 4.48 -16.30
CA GLN A 162 -7.63 4.10 -15.07
C GLN A 162 -8.20 2.80 -14.49
N ARG A 163 -9.52 2.68 -14.42
CA ARG A 163 -10.21 1.47 -13.92
C ARG A 163 -9.91 0.25 -14.78
N GLU A 164 -9.87 0.38 -16.10
CA GLU A 164 -9.50 -0.71 -17.01
C GLU A 164 -8.05 -1.16 -16.81
N ILE A 165 -7.10 -0.22 -16.77
CA ILE A 165 -5.68 -0.52 -16.51
C ILE A 165 -5.52 -1.18 -15.14
N GLY A 166 -6.12 -0.60 -14.10
CA GLY A 166 -6.07 -1.12 -12.75
C GLY A 166 -6.64 -2.53 -12.66
N LYS A 167 -7.75 -2.81 -13.36
CA LYS A 167 -8.35 -4.14 -13.45
C LYS A 167 -7.40 -5.16 -14.08
N ILE A 168 -6.72 -4.82 -15.18
CA ILE A 168 -5.76 -5.71 -15.83
C ILE A 168 -4.67 -6.17 -14.85
N PHE A 169 -4.06 -5.22 -14.12
CA PHE A 169 -3.03 -5.57 -13.14
C PHE A 169 -3.58 -6.37 -11.96
N SER A 170 -4.75 -6.02 -11.44
CA SER A 170 -5.41 -6.81 -10.39
C SER A 170 -5.74 -8.24 -10.83
N ASP A 171 -6.15 -8.45 -12.08
CA ASP A 171 -6.47 -9.77 -12.61
C ASP A 171 -5.21 -10.62 -12.79
N ILE A 172 -4.12 -10.01 -13.26
CA ILE A 172 -2.80 -10.66 -13.35
C ILE A 172 -2.33 -11.09 -11.97
N ASP A 173 -2.37 -10.21 -10.98
CA ASP A 173 -1.94 -10.52 -9.62
C ASP A 173 -2.78 -11.65 -9.00
N ARG A 174 -4.11 -11.59 -9.13
CA ARG A 174 -4.99 -12.68 -8.67
C ARG A 174 -4.63 -14.01 -9.31
N LYS A 175 -4.28 -14.01 -10.60
CA LYS A 175 -3.86 -15.23 -11.30
C LYS A 175 -2.51 -15.75 -10.80
N ILE A 176 -1.56 -14.87 -10.49
CA ILE A 176 -0.28 -15.23 -9.87
C ILE A 176 -0.50 -15.84 -8.48
N ALA A 177 -1.33 -15.21 -7.64
CA ALA A 177 -1.67 -15.71 -6.32
C ALA A 177 -2.30 -17.10 -6.38
N LEU A 178 -3.30 -17.30 -7.24
CA LEU A 178 -3.94 -18.60 -7.46
C LEU A 178 -2.93 -19.66 -7.93
N ASN A 179 -2.05 -19.34 -8.88
CA ASN A 179 -1.04 -20.30 -9.34
C ASN A 179 -0.05 -20.66 -8.23
N ARG A 180 0.33 -19.71 -7.35
CA ARG A 180 1.18 -19.98 -6.19
C ARG A 180 0.48 -20.91 -5.19
N GLU A 181 -0.81 -20.71 -4.94
CA GLU A 181 -1.61 -21.57 -4.08
C GLU A 181 -1.71 -22.99 -4.64
N ILE A 182 -2.01 -23.13 -5.94
CA ILE A 182 -2.01 -24.44 -6.63
C ILE A 182 -0.66 -25.14 -6.44
N ASN A 183 0.45 -24.44 -6.66
CA ASN A 183 1.78 -25.02 -6.50
C ASN A 183 2.10 -25.47 -5.06
N ARG A 184 1.61 -24.74 -4.03
CA ARG A 184 1.77 -25.15 -2.62
C ARG A 184 1.00 -26.43 -2.28
N ASN A 185 -0.12 -26.66 -2.97
CA ASN A 185 -0.99 -27.82 -2.75
C ASN A 185 -0.63 -29.03 -3.62
N LEU A 186 0.42 -28.94 -4.46
CA LEU A 186 0.91 -30.09 -5.21
C LEU A 186 1.55 -31.11 -4.25
N PRO A 187 1.25 -32.42 -4.40
CA PRO A 187 1.91 -33.45 -3.61
C PRO A 187 3.41 -33.44 -3.90
N LEU A 188 4.24 -33.54 -2.86
CA LEU A 188 5.66 -33.77 -3.02
C LEU A 188 5.85 -35.09 -3.76
N ALA A 189 6.67 -35.08 -4.82
CA ALA A 189 7.05 -36.31 -5.50
C ALA A 189 7.74 -37.23 -4.47
N ALA A 190 7.17 -38.43 -4.29
CA ALA A 190 7.69 -39.47 -3.40
C ALA A 190 9.04 -40.00 -3.88
#